data_AF-A0A966WA00-F1
#
_entry.id   AF-A0A966WA00-F1
#
_cell.length_a   1.000
_cell.length_b   1.000
_cell.length_c   1.000
_cell.angle_alpha   90.00
_cell.angle_beta   90.00
_cell.angle_gamma   90.00
#
_symmetry.space_group_name_H-M   'P 1'
#
loop_
_entity.id
_entity.type
_entity.pdbx_description
1 polymer ?
#
loop_
_entity_poly.entity_id
_entity_poly.type
_entity_poly.pdbx_seq_one_letter_code
_entity_poly.pdbx_strand_id
1 'polypeptide(L)'
;MAGLYAGQRICLTTLHGKEQALARPFAFGLGASLEVSPCDTNRLGTFSGTVERLESALDTCRRKALLGLERTGLRLGLASEASFGPHPAAPMLPVGQELLLFIDLDRQLTVVEQRWEWRTNHAQLLLEPNANPERWLQQVGFPSHGVLARPASTERGPWHQDLCTHANLHGALEACRRADPLG
;
A
#
# COMPACT_ATOMS: atom_id res chain seq x y z
N MET A 1 23.84 23.35 19.06
CA MET A 1 24.46 22.14 18.50
C MET A 1 23.58 21.65 17.36
N ALA A 2 24.13 21.28 16.20
CA ALA A 2 23.33 20.68 15.13
C ALA A 2 22.83 19.29 15.60
N GLY A 3 21.60 18.92 15.21
CA GLY A 3 21.00 17.65 15.58
C GLY A 3 21.79 16.45 15.02
N LEU A 4 21.60 15.27 15.62
CA LEU A 4 22.36 14.04 15.28
C LEU A 4 22.32 13.66 13.79
N TYR A 5 21.22 13.97 13.12
CA TYR A 5 20.97 13.66 11.72
C TYR A 5 21.06 14.89 10.79
N ALA A 6 21.48 16.04 11.32
CA ALA A 6 21.55 17.27 10.55
C ALA A 6 22.56 17.15 9.40
N GLY A 7 22.14 17.51 8.19
CA GLY A 7 22.94 17.42 6.96
C GLY A 7 23.04 16.01 6.37
N GLN A 8 22.46 14.99 7.02
CA GLN A 8 22.48 13.61 6.51
C GLN A 8 21.44 13.40 5.41
N ARG A 9 21.73 12.46 4.51
CA ARG A 9 20.81 11.98 3.48
C ARG A 9 20.18 10.67 3.92
N ILE A 10 18.86 10.58 3.85
CA ILE A 10 18.08 9.39 4.20
C ILE A 10 17.46 8.83 2.92
N CYS A 11 17.75 7.57 2.62
CA CYS A 11 17.19 6.87 1.47
C CYS A 11 15.69 6.61 1.68
N LEU A 12 14.83 7.27 0.91
CA LEU A 12 13.39 6.98 0.90
C LEU A 12 13.09 5.98 -0.22
N THR A 13 12.77 4.74 0.14
CA THR A 13 12.45 3.70 -0.84
C THR A 13 10.97 3.76 -1.23
N THR A 14 10.68 4.41 -2.36
CA THR A 14 9.31 4.61 -2.84
C THR A 14 9.27 4.77 -4.36
N LEU A 15 8.16 4.39 -4.99
CA LEU A 15 7.92 4.64 -6.42
C LEU A 15 7.15 5.94 -6.67
N HIS A 16 6.29 6.37 -5.75
CA HIS A 16 5.31 7.42 -6.05
C HIS A 16 5.19 8.42 -4.89
N GLY A 17 5.64 9.66 -5.10
CA GLY A 17 5.15 10.88 -4.42
C GLY A 17 5.25 11.00 -2.90
N LYS A 18 5.69 9.95 -2.18
CA LYS A 18 5.72 9.92 -0.72
C LYS A 18 6.67 10.95 -0.12
N GLU A 19 7.68 11.37 -0.88
CA GLU A 19 8.59 12.45 -0.50
C GLU A 19 7.87 13.77 -0.25
N GLN A 20 6.74 14.03 -0.93
CA GLN A 20 5.98 15.28 -0.77
C GLN A 20 5.39 15.40 0.64
N ALA A 21 4.96 14.28 1.23
CA ALA A 21 4.43 14.22 2.59
C ALA A 21 5.56 14.12 3.64
N LEU A 22 6.65 13.42 3.32
CA LEU A 22 7.68 13.06 4.30
C LEU A 22 8.86 14.03 4.36
N ALA A 23 9.20 14.74 3.29
CA ALA A 23 10.41 15.57 3.26
C ALA A 23 10.40 16.68 4.32
N ARG A 24 9.25 17.34 4.50
CA ARG A 24 9.12 18.47 5.44
C ARG A 24 9.36 18.04 6.91
N PRO A 25 8.69 17.01 7.45
CA PRO A 25 8.98 16.52 8.80
C PRO A 25 10.44 16.18 9.05
N PHE A 26 11.12 15.54 8.10
CA PHE A 26 12.53 15.14 8.27
C PHE A 26 13.48 16.34 8.17
N ALA A 27 13.21 17.30 7.28
CA ALA A 27 13.99 18.52 7.18
C ALA A 27 13.89 19.38 8.44
N PHE A 28 12.67 19.63 8.94
CA PHE A 28 12.47 20.49 10.11
C PHE A 28 12.74 19.78 11.45
N GLY A 29 12.43 18.49 11.55
CA GLY A 29 12.59 17.72 12.78
C GLY A 29 14.01 17.21 13.00
N LEU A 30 14.71 16.80 11.93
CA LEU A 30 16.02 16.15 12.01
C LEU A 30 17.14 16.93 11.32
N GLY A 31 16.82 17.95 10.52
CA GLY A 31 17.80 18.63 9.66
C GLY A 31 18.31 17.75 8.52
N ALA A 32 17.61 16.67 8.19
CA ALA A 32 18.01 15.68 7.19
C ALA A 32 17.26 15.88 5.88
N SER A 33 17.83 15.43 4.76
CA SER A 33 17.17 15.40 3.45
C SER A 33 16.77 13.98 3.07
N LEU A 34 15.68 13.84 2.31
CA LEU A 34 15.26 12.57 1.75
C LEU A 34 15.78 12.43 0.31
N GLU A 35 16.42 11.31 0.02
CA GLU A 35 16.86 10.92 -1.31
C GLU A 35 15.96 9.77 -1.80
N VAL A 36 15.17 10.01 -2.84
CA VAL A 36 14.23 9.01 -3.35
C VAL A 36 14.98 7.92 -4.10
N SER A 37 14.80 6.67 -3.66
CA SER A 37 15.27 5.48 -4.35
C SER A 37 14.07 4.74 -4.95
N PRO A 38 13.82 4.88 -6.27
CA PRO A 38 12.74 4.15 -6.92
C PRO A 38 13.07 2.65 -6.92
N CYS A 39 12.21 1.88 -6.27
CA CYS A 39 12.33 0.43 -6.21
C CYS A 39 10.99 -0.23 -6.51
N ASP A 40 10.97 -1.07 -7.54
CA ASP A 40 9.86 -1.98 -7.77
C ASP A 40 9.80 -3.01 -6.63
N THR A 41 8.89 -2.76 -5.70
CA THR A 41 8.62 -3.65 -4.57
C THR A 41 7.47 -4.61 -4.83
N ASN A 42 6.95 -4.71 -6.07
CA ASN A 42 5.86 -5.64 -6.40
C ASN A 42 6.27 -7.09 -6.13
N ARG A 43 7.57 -7.41 -6.19
CA ARG A 43 8.13 -8.71 -5.79
C ARG A 43 7.95 -9.04 -4.31
N LEU A 44 7.67 -8.05 -3.47
CA LEU A 44 7.39 -8.24 -2.04
C LEU A 44 5.88 -8.49 -1.78
N GLY A 45 5.06 -8.44 -2.83
CA GLY A 45 3.61 -8.54 -2.78
C GLY A 45 2.96 -7.33 -3.45
N THR A 46 1.81 -7.54 -4.10
CA THR A 46 1.00 -6.45 -4.65
C THR A 46 -0.29 -6.29 -3.87
N PHE A 47 -0.82 -5.06 -3.85
CA PHE A 47 -2.12 -4.78 -3.24
C PHE A 47 -3.25 -5.61 -3.87
N SER A 48 -3.19 -5.83 -5.18
CA SER A 48 -4.14 -6.68 -5.91
C SER A 48 -4.04 -8.17 -5.57
N GLY A 49 -3.00 -8.61 -4.87
CA GLY A 49 -2.74 -10.03 -4.65
C GLY A 49 -2.28 -10.80 -5.90
N THR A 50 -1.95 -10.11 -7.00
CA THR A 50 -1.31 -10.72 -8.18
C THR A 50 0.06 -11.33 -7.81
N VAL A 51 0.81 -10.65 -6.94
CA VAL A 51 1.97 -11.24 -6.26
C VAL A 51 1.60 -11.40 -4.79
N GLU A 52 1.71 -12.63 -4.29
CA GLU A 52 1.45 -12.95 -2.89
C GLU A 52 2.47 -12.28 -1.98
N ARG A 53 1.99 -11.63 -0.93
CA ARG A 53 2.85 -11.11 0.12
C ARG A 53 3.19 -12.25 1.08
N LEU A 54 4.45 -12.65 1.10
CA LEU A 54 4.95 -13.76 1.93
C LEU A 54 5.33 -13.33 3.35
N GLU A 55 5.62 -12.04 3.54
CA GLU A 55 6.13 -11.48 4.79
C GLU A 55 5.06 -10.63 5.51
N SER A 56 5.25 -10.36 6.80
CA SER A 56 4.41 -9.40 7.50
C SER A 56 4.57 -8.00 6.90
N ALA A 57 3.60 -7.10 7.10
CA ALA A 57 3.70 -5.74 6.57
C ALA A 57 4.92 -5.00 7.13
N LEU A 58 5.29 -5.29 8.38
CA LEU A 58 6.49 -4.77 9.02
C LEU A 58 7.78 -5.31 8.37
N ASP A 59 7.85 -6.62 8.14
CA ASP A 59 9.02 -7.25 7.52
C ASP A 59 9.20 -6.80 6.08
N THR A 60 8.11 -6.68 5.32
CA THR A 60 8.11 -6.10 3.97
C THR A 60 8.61 -4.66 4.00
N CYS A 61 8.15 -3.84 4.96
CA CYS A 61 8.61 -2.45 5.11
C CYS A 61 10.11 -2.37 5.42
N ARG A 62 10.60 -3.25 6.31
CA ARG A 62 12.02 -3.35 6.64
C ARG A 62 12.84 -3.76 5.42
N ARG A 63 12.42 -4.81 4.71
CA ARG A 63 13.09 -5.31 3.52
C ARG A 63 13.16 -4.24 2.42
N LYS A 64 12.10 -3.46 2.27
CA LYS A 64 12.05 -2.31 1.37
C LYS A 64 13.09 -1.24 1.74
N ALA A 65 13.17 -0.83 3.01
CA ALA A 65 14.19 0.12 3.44
C ALA A 65 15.61 -0.40 3.17
N LEU A 66 15.88 -1.67 3.47
CA LEU A 66 17.18 -2.30 3.23
C LEU A 66 17.55 -2.37 1.74
N LEU A 67 16.59 -2.67 0.85
CA LEU A 67 16.80 -2.66 -0.60
C LEU A 67 17.21 -1.27 -1.12
N GLY A 68 16.61 -0.21 -0.60
CA GLY A 68 17.03 1.16 -0.94
C GLY A 68 18.44 1.48 -0.46
N LEU A 69 18.80 1.05 0.75
CA LEU A 69 20.15 1.22 1.29
C LEU A 69 21.20 0.48 0.44
N GLU A 70 20.93 -0.77 0.07
CA GLU A 70 21.80 -1.57 -0.80
C GLU A 70 22.06 -0.89 -2.14
N ARG A 71 21.00 -0.33 -2.76
CA ARG A 71 21.09 0.34 -4.07
C ARG A 71 21.82 1.68 -4.03
N THR A 72 21.62 2.44 -2.96
CA THR A 72 22.15 3.82 -2.86
C THR A 72 23.51 3.88 -2.16
N GLY A 73 23.89 2.85 -1.41
CA GLY A 73 25.06 2.88 -0.54
C GLY A 73 24.91 3.78 0.68
N LEU A 74 23.72 4.36 0.91
CA LEU A 74 23.41 5.14 2.10
C LEU A 74 23.32 4.23 3.34
N ARG A 75 23.39 4.84 4.52
CA ARG A 75 23.36 4.14 5.81
C ARG A 75 22.10 4.43 6.63
N LEU A 76 21.31 5.40 6.18
CA LEU A 76 20.02 5.78 6.76
C LEU A 76 18.91 5.48 5.77
N GLY A 77 17.96 4.64 6.16
CA GLY A 77 16.89 4.15 5.29
C GLY A 77 15.51 4.50 5.84
N LEU A 78 14.57 4.79 4.95
CA LEU A 78 13.18 5.09 5.23
C LEU A 78 12.29 4.36 4.24
N ALA A 79 11.30 3.64 4.75
CA ALA A 79 10.28 3.00 3.94
C ALA A 79 8.92 3.12 4.61
N SER A 80 7.87 2.94 3.83
CA SER A 80 6.51 2.84 4.34
C SER A 80 5.75 1.75 3.62
N GLU A 81 4.87 1.09 4.36
CA GLU A 81 3.93 0.10 3.86
C GLU A 81 2.53 0.39 4.38
N ALA A 82 1.53 -0.09 3.64
CA ALA A 82 0.15 0.04 4.02
C ALA A 82 -0.59 -1.26 3.77
N SER A 83 -1.56 -1.58 4.63
CA SER A 83 -2.46 -2.71 4.45
C SER A 83 -3.85 -2.37 4.94
N PHE A 84 -4.86 -3.04 4.39
CA PHE A 84 -6.22 -2.96 4.89
C PHE A 84 -6.66 -4.34 5.36
N GLY A 85 -7.45 -4.37 6.43
CA GLY A 85 -7.96 -5.62 6.96
C GLY A 85 -8.70 -5.44 8.28
N PRO A 86 -9.07 -6.54 8.94
CA PRO A 86 -9.75 -6.51 10.23
C PRO A 86 -8.82 -5.96 11.32
N HIS A 87 -9.35 -5.14 12.22
CA HIS A 87 -8.59 -4.64 13.37
C HIS A 87 -8.17 -5.80 14.30
N PRO A 88 -6.90 -5.90 14.74
CA PRO A 88 -6.42 -7.03 15.53
C PRO A 88 -7.21 -7.30 16.83
N ALA A 89 -7.64 -6.23 17.51
CA ALA A 89 -8.46 -6.33 18.73
C ALA A 89 -9.97 -6.32 18.47
N ALA A 90 -10.42 -6.04 17.23
CA ALA A 90 -11.83 -5.93 16.89
C ALA A 90 -12.05 -6.41 15.44
N PRO A 91 -12.07 -7.74 15.19
CA PRO A 91 -12.01 -8.28 13.84
C PRO A 91 -13.17 -7.89 12.91
N MET A 92 -14.27 -7.38 13.46
CA MET A 92 -15.43 -6.90 12.69
C MET A 92 -15.24 -5.47 12.15
N LEU A 93 -14.22 -4.74 12.60
CA LEU A 93 -13.92 -3.37 12.17
C LEU A 93 -12.85 -3.39 11.07
N PRO A 94 -13.18 -3.01 9.83
CA PRO A 94 -12.16 -2.79 8.81
C PRO A 94 -11.32 -1.57 9.16
N VAL A 95 -10.01 -1.69 9.05
CA VAL A 95 -9.06 -0.61 9.29
C VAL A 95 -7.97 -0.61 8.23
N GLY A 96 -7.47 0.57 7.91
CA GLY A 96 -6.17 0.74 7.27
C GLY A 96 -5.08 0.73 8.34
N GLN A 97 -3.96 0.12 8.03
CA GLN A 97 -2.72 0.23 8.79
C GLN A 97 -1.68 0.89 7.89
N GLU A 98 -1.10 1.97 8.37
CA GLU A 98 0.06 2.63 7.76
C GLU A 98 1.29 2.41 8.64
N LEU A 99 2.39 2.00 8.03
CA LEU A 99 3.67 1.78 8.67
C LEU A 99 4.71 2.71 8.06
N LEU A 100 5.52 3.33 8.92
CA LEU A 100 6.72 4.07 8.54
C LEU A 100 7.89 3.50 9.33
N LEU A 101 8.95 3.08 8.65
CA LEU A 101 10.11 2.44 9.24
C LEU A 101 11.37 3.20 8.86
N PHE A 102 12.15 3.59 9.88
CA PHE A 102 13.44 4.22 9.75
C PHE A 102 14.55 3.29 10.27
N ILE A 103 15.64 3.16 9.50
CA ILE A 103 16.83 2.36 9.84
C ILE A 103 18.05 3.26 9.86
N ASP A 104 18.86 3.12 10.92
CA ASP A 104 20.21 3.66 11.02
C ASP A 104 21.19 2.50 11.27
N LEU A 105 21.96 2.16 10.22
CA LEU A 105 22.90 1.05 10.27
C LEU A 105 24.13 1.33 11.15
N ASP A 106 24.51 2.59 11.32
CA ASP A 106 25.65 2.98 12.16
C ASP A 106 25.34 2.79 13.64
N ARG A 107 24.07 2.96 14.02
CA ARG A 107 23.61 2.88 15.41
C ARG A 107 22.88 1.59 15.73
N GLN A 108 22.72 0.72 14.74
CA GLN A 108 21.88 -0.48 14.85
C GLN A 108 20.47 -0.14 15.36
N LEU A 109 19.96 1.00 14.92
CA LEU A 109 18.69 1.55 15.37
C LEU A 109 17.63 1.30 14.30
N THR A 110 16.47 0.79 14.70
CA THR A 110 15.27 0.73 13.87
C THR A 110 14.12 1.37 14.64
N VAL A 111 13.51 2.38 14.05
CA VAL A 111 12.31 3.03 14.58
C VAL A 111 11.15 2.68 13.68
N VAL A 112 10.05 2.25 14.29
CA VAL A 112 8.82 1.87 13.60
C VAL A 112 7.70 2.71 14.17
N GLU A 113 7.03 3.45 13.30
CA GLU A 113 5.80 4.16 13.61
C GLU A 113 4.65 3.52 12.86
N GLN A 114 3.50 3.44 13.52
CA GLN A 114 2.30 2.85 12.95
C GLN A 114 1.06 3.68 13.25
N ARG A 115 0.17 3.76 12.28
CA ARG A 115 -1.14 4.42 12.41
C ARG A 115 -2.23 3.48 11.95
N TRP A 116 -3.29 3.39 12.75
CA TRP A 116 -4.52 2.71 12.39
C TRP A 116 -5.56 3.76 11.95
N GLU A 117 -6.19 3.54 10.81
CA GLU A 117 -7.22 4.41 10.24
C GLU A 117 -8.53 3.63 10.12
N TRP A 118 -9.52 4.04 10.91
CA TRP A 118 -10.87 3.45 10.87
C TRP A 118 -11.74 4.07 9.78
N ARG A 119 -11.39 5.26 9.27
CA ARG A 119 -12.09 5.86 8.13
C ARG A 119 -11.48 5.32 6.84
N THR A 120 -11.97 4.16 6.42
CA THR A 120 -11.55 3.50 5.18
C THR A 120 -12.76 3.18 4.29
N ASN A 121 -12.54 3.21 2.98
CA ASN A 121 -13.42 2.67 1.95
C ASN A 121 -13.14 1.19 1.66
N HIS A 122 -12.31 0.52 2.46
CA HIS A 122 -12.04 -0.91 2.36
C HIS A 122 -13.33 -1.71 2.58
N ALA A 123 -13.88 -2.20 1.48
CA ALA A 123 -15.05 -3.05 1.46
C ALA A 123 -14.93 -4.04 0.30
N GLN A 124 -15.71 -5.12 0.40
CA GLN A 124 -15.81 -6.13 -0.65
C GLN A 124 -17.29 -6.45 -0.86
N LEU A 125 -17.64 -6.77 -2.10
CA LEU A 125 -18.98 -7.21 -2.48
C LEU A 125 -18.85 -8.46 -3.35
N LEU A 126 -19.48 -9.55 -2.92
CA LEU A 126 -19.77 -10.67 -3.81
C LEU A 126 -20.95 -10.24 -4.69
N LEU A 127 -20.73 -10.13 -5.99
CA LEU A 127 -21.73 -9.64 -6.94
C LEU A 127 -22.40 -10.80 -7.66
N GLU A 128 -23.68 -11.03 -7.35
CA GLU A 128 -24.50 -12.01 -8.05
C GLU A 128 -24.60 -11.70 -9.56
N PRO A 129 -24.74 -12.71 -10.44
CA PRO A 129 -24.72 -12.53 -11.89
C PRO A 129 -25.64 -11.42 -12.42
N ASN A 130 -26.83 -11.26 -11.82
CA ASN A 130 -27.84 -10.28 -12.24
C ASN A 130 -27.94 -9.05 -11.33
N ALA A 131 -27.07 -8.93 -10.33
CA ALA A 131 -27.11 -7.80 -9.40
C ALA A 131 -26.47 -6.54 -10.00
N ASN A 132 -26.97 -5.38 -9.56
CA ASN A 132 -26.43 -4.06 -9.87
C ASN A 132 -25.55 -3.56 -8.71
N PRO A 133 -24.25 -3.29 -8.91
CA PRO A 133 -23.35 -2.84 -7.86
C PRO A 133 -23.45 -1.33 -7.53
N GLU A 134 -24.25 -0.53 -8.25
CA GLU A 134 -24.18 0.94 -8.21
C GLU A 134 -24.35 1.52 -6.79
N ARG A 135 -25.26 0.95 -5.99
CA ARG A 135 -25.44 1.39 -4.60
C ARG A 135 -24.19 1.17 -3.76
N TRP A 136 -23.52 0.03 -3.92
CA TRP A 136 -22.29 -0.28 -3.21
C TRP A 136 -21.14 0.61 -3.71
N LEU A 137 -21.04 0.84 -5.03
CA LEU A 137 -20.05 1.73 -5.63
C LEU A 137 -20.16 3.15 -5.05
N GLN A 138 -21.38 3.68 -4.92
CA GLN A 138 -21.62 4.98 -4.28
C GLN A 138 -21.22 4.96 -2.80
N GLN A 139 -21.51 3.88 -2.07
CA GLN A 139 -21.14 3.75 -0.65
C GLN A 139 -19.63 3.75 -0.42
N VAL A 140 -18.86 3.08 -1.28
CA VAL A 140 -17.39 3.09 -1.18
C VAL A 140 -16.76 4.37 -1.71
N GLY A 141 -17.53 5.20 -2.43
CA GLY A 141 -17.11 6.50 -2.96
C GLY A 141 -16.55 6.46 -4.38
N PHE A 142 -16.85 5.41 -5.14
CA PHE A 142 -16.50 5.34 -6.56
C PHE A 142 -17.20 6.49 -7.34
N PRO A 143 -16.53 7.16 -8.31
CA PRO A 143 -15.23 6.87 -8.91
C PRO A 143 -14.06 7.71 -8.36
N SER A 144 -14.11 8.17 -7.09
CA SER A 144 -13.00 8.95 -6.51
C SER A 144 -11.67 8.17 -6.40
N HIS A 145 -11.75 6.85 -6.48
CA HIS A 145 -10.65 5.88 -6.45
C HIS A 145 -11.01 4.70 -7.36
N GLY A 146 -10.01 3.90 -7.72
CA GLY A 146 -10.21 2.69 -8.50
C GLY A 146 -10.73 1.53 -7.65
N VAL A 147 -11.52 0.64 -8.27
CA VAL A 147 -11.91 -0.64 -7.69
C VAL A 147 -11.19 -1.79 -8.40
N LEU A 148 -11.20 -2.97 -7.77
CA LEU A 148 -10.69 -4.20 -8.36
C LEU A 148 -11.84 -5.17 -8.57
N ALA A 149 -11.82 -5.93 -9.66
CA ALA A 149 -12.81 -6.97 -9.94
C ALA A 149 -12.11 -8.29 -10.28
N ARG A 150 -12.71 -9.41 -9.87
CA ARG A 150 -12.29 -10.76 -10.25
C ARG A 150 -13.51 -11.69 -10.32
N PRO A 151 -13.43 -12.82 -11.04
CA PRO A 151 -14.44 -13.87 -10.93
C PRO A 151 -14.49 -14.45 -9.51
N ALA A 152 -15.68 -14.81 -9.03
CA ALA A 152 -15.91 -15.14 -7.64
C ALA A 152 -15.38 -16.53 -7.26
N SER A 153 -15.56 -17.52 -8.13
CA SER A 153 -15.02 -18.89 -8.01
C SER A 153 -13.49 -18.98 -7.94
N THR A 154 -12.78 -17.91 -8.34
CA THR A 154 -11.32 -17.89 -8.37
C THR A 154 -10.76 -17.05 -7.23
N GLU A 155 -10.33 -17.67 -6.12
CA GLU A 155 -9.61 -16.95 -5.05
C GLU A 155 -8.37 -16.23 -5.59
N ARG A 156 -7.71 -16.83 -6.58
CA ARG A 156 -6.54 -16.32 -7.31
C ARG A 156 -6.86 -16.22 -8.80
N GLY A 157 -7.84 -15.40 -9.17
CA GLY A 157 -8.20 -15.11 -10.56
C GLY A 157 -7.50 -13.89 -11.13
N PRO A 158 -7.55 -13.65 -12.46
CA PRO A 158 -6.99 -12.43 -13.03
C PRO A 158 -7.78 -11.24 -12.48
N TRP A 159 -7.12 -10.47 -11.63
CA TRP A 159 -7.65 -9.21 -11.12
C TRP A 159 -7.68 -8.19 -12.26
N HIS A 160 -8.88 -7.68 -12.54
CA HIS A 160 -9.06 -6.49 -13.34
C HIS A 160 -8.71 -5.28 -12.46
N GLN A 161 -7.66 -4.56 -12.85
CA GLN A 161 -7.13 -3.38 -12.17
C GLN A 161 -7.48 -2.11 -12.96
N ASP A 162 -7.13 -0.94 -12.41
CA ASP A 162 -7.33 0.37 -13.07
C ASP A 162 -8.79 0.66 -13.46
N LEU A 163 -9.74 0.11 -12.70
CA LEU A 163 -11.16 0.36 -12.88
C LEU A 163 -11.54 1.67 -12.20
N CYS A 164 -11.18 2.78 -12.85
CA CYS A 164 -11.38 4.14 -12.34
C CYS A 164 -12.57 4.86 -12.99
N THR A 165 -13.27 4.22 -13.93
CA THR A 165 -14.48 4.78 -14.56
C THR A 165 -15.55 3.71 -14.71
N HIS A 166 -16.82 4.13 -14.78
CA HIS A 166 -17.94 3.23 -15.00
C HIS A 166 -17.79 2.38 -16.28
N ALA A 167 -17.20 2.93 -17.34
CA ALA A 167 -17.00 2.20 -18.59
C ALA A 167 -16.01 1.04 -18.42
N ASN A 168 -14.87 1.30 -17.77
CA ASN A 168 -13.83 0.30 -17.51
C ASN A 168 -14.38 -0.80 -16.59
N LEU A 169 -15.09 -0.38 -15.54
CA LEU A 169 -15.69 -1.28 -14.57
C LEU A 169 -16.75 -2.18 -15.22
N HIS A 170 -17.63 -1.63 -16.05
CA HIS A 170 -18.64 -2.41 -16.76
C HIS A 170 -18.01 -3.51 -17.62
N GLY A 171 -17.00 -3.15 -18.42
CA GLY A 171 -16.27 -4.13 -19.25
C GLY A 171 -15.59 -5.23 -18.43
N ALA A 172 -15.01 -4.88 -17.27
CA ALA A 172 -14.40 -5.84 -16.36
C ALA A 172 -15.42 -6.79 -15.72
N LEU A 173 -16.58 -6.27 -15.30
CA LEU A 173 -17.65 -7.10 -14.73
C LEU A 173 -18.23 -8.07 -15.76
N GLU A 174 -18.42 -7.64 -17.01
CA GLU A 174 -18.82 -8.54 -18.09
C GLU A 174 -17.78 -9.64 -18.35
N ALA A 175 -16.49 -9.30 -18.31
CA ALA A 175 -15.42 -10.28 -18.45
C ALA A 175 -15.44 -11.29 -17.30
N CYS A 176 -15.64 -10.84 -16.06
CA CYS A 176 -15.78 -11.71 -14.90
C CYS A 176 -16.97 -12.66 -15.05
N ARG A 177 -18.14 -12.16 -15.46
CA ARG A 177 -19.36 -12.97 -15.68
C ARG A 177 -19.20 -14.00 -16.80
N ARG A 178 -18.46 -13.67 -17.87
CA ARG A 178 -18.17 -14.64 -18.93
C ARG A 178 -17.23 -15.75 -18.46
N ALA A 179 -16.25 -15.41 -17.62
CA ALA A 179 -15.33 -16.37 -17.05
C ALA A 179 -15.99 -17.23 -15.96
N ASP A 180 -17.05 -16.74 -15.34
CA ASP A 180 -17.74 -17.37 -14.22
C ASP A 180 -19.27 -17.17 -14.30
N PRO A 181 -19.95 -17.90 -15.20
CA PRO A 181 -21.36 -17.68 -15.50
C PRO A 181 -22.33 -18.20 -14.42
N LEU A 182 -21.85 -19.04 -13.49
CA LEU A 182 -22.67 -19.64 -12.42
C LEU A 182 -22.54 -18.91 -11.08
N GLY A 183 -21.60 -17.94 -10.98
CA GLY A 183 -21.25 -17.27 -9.74
C GLY A 183 -20.05 -17.91 -9.07
#